data_AF-A0A7C5TF89-F1
#
_entry.id   AF-A0A7C5TF89-F1
#
_cell.length_a   1.000
_cell.length_b   1.000
_cell.length_c   1.000
_cell.angle_alpha   90.00
_cell.angle_beta   90.00
_cell.angle_gamma   90.00
#
_symmetry.space_group_name_H-M   'P 1'
#
loop_
_entity.id
_entity.type
_entity.pdbx_description
1 polymer ?
#
loop_
_entity_poly.entity_id
_entity_poly.type
_entity_poly.pdbx_seq_one_letter_code
_entity_poly.pdbx_strand_id
1 'polypeptide(L)'
;MVVKSLLDIDLKELLRLIEERTGVKLPRDIIETYLDTEHDLLFIRFREPRGVEVGEPLPLKTPVTLFTEEDTGEVTALEVIGISKLLIEF
;
A
#
# COMPACT_ATOMS: atom_id res chain seq x y z
N MET A 1 -10.49 -12.77 -6.25
CA MET A 1 -9.27 -13.61 -6.23
C MET A 1 -9.02 -14.02 -4.79
N VAL A 2 -8.34 -15.13 -4.53
CA VAL A 2 -7.93 -15.49 -3.16
C VAL A 2 -6.43 -15.32 -3.09
N VAL A 3 -5.97 -14.34 -2.30
CA VAL A 3 -4.54 -14.12 -2.05
C VAL A 3 -4.14 -14.96 -0.85
N LYS A 4 -3.18 -15.90 -1.03
CA LYS A 4 -2.72 -16.79 0.05
C LYS A 4 -1.26 -16.54 0.41
N SER A 5 -0.51 -15.92 -0.49
CA SER A 5 0.92 -15.65 -0.35
C SER A 5 1.25 -14.29 -0.95
N LEU A 6 2.32 -13.67 -0.45
CA LEU A 6 2.93 -12.49 -1.09
C LEU A 6 3.32 -12.77 -2.54
N LEU A 7 3.66 -14.02 -2.88
CA LEU A 7 4.01 -14.42 -4.24
C LEU A 7 2.83 -14.41 -5.20
N ASP A 8 1.59 -14.38 -4.70
CA ASP A 8 0.39 -14.24 -5.52
C ASP A 8 0.17 -12.78 -5.97
N ILE A 9 0.96 -11.84 -5.43
CA ILE A 9 0.83 -10.41 -5.65
C ILE A 9 2.03 -9.91 -6.46
N ASP A 10 1.78 -9.38 -7.65
CA ASP A 10 2.78 -8.57 -8.34
C ASP A 10 2.81 -7.17 -7.73
N LEU A 11 3.72 -6.96 -6.77
CA LEU A 11 3.86 -5.67 -6.08
C LEU A 11 4.24 -4.52 -7.02
N LYS A 12 5.00 -4.79 -8.09
CA LYS A 12 5.40 -3.74 -9.03
C LYS A 12 4.19 -3.23 -9.79
N GLU A 13 3.39 -4.16 -10.28
CA GLU A 13 2.16 -3.87 -11.01
C GLU A 13 1.11 -3.23 -10.10
N LEU A 14 0.92 -3.75 -8.89
CA LEU A 14 0.03 -3.17 -7.89
C LEU A 14 0.34 -1.69 -7.63
N LEU A 15 1.60 -1.37 -7.34
CA LEU A 15 2.02 0.00 -7.08
C LEU A 15 1.81 0.88 -8.32
N ARG A 16 2.13 0.38 -9.52
CA ARG A 16 1.88 1.12 -10.79
C ARG A 16 0.39 1.46 -10.95
N LEU A 17 -0.50 0.50 -10.73
CA LEU A 17 -1.95 0.70 -10.87
C LEU A 17 -2.49 1.70 -9.84
N ILE A 18 -2.00 1.66 -8.60
CA ILE A 18 -2.38 2.65 -7.58
C ILE A 18 -1.94 4.06 -8.01
N GLU A 19 -0.69 4.22 -8.48
CA GLU A 19 -0.22 5.53 -8.98
C GLU A 19 -1.09 6.03 -10.15
N GLU A 20 -1.44 5.17 -11.10
CA GLU A 20 -2.25 5.55 -12.28
C GLU A 20 -3.67 5.97 -11.91
N ARG A 21 -4.27 5.31 -10.91
CA ARG A 21 -5.66 5.60 -10.50
C ARG A 21 -5.77 6.79 -9.56
N THR A 22 -4.75 7.04 -8.76
CA THR A 22 -4.79 8.08 -7.70
C THR A 22 -3.99 9.33 -8.05
N GLY A 23 -3.04 9.24 -9.00
CA GLY A 23 -2.11 10.30 -9.33
C GLY A 23 -0.96 10.47 -8.32
N VAL A 24 -0.96 9.70 -7.22
CA VAL A 24 0.11 9.71 -6.21
C VAL A 24 1.35 9.01 -6.76
N LYS A 25 2.54 9.44 -6.35
CA LYS A 25 3.81 8.75 -6.64
C LYS A 25 4.25 7.93 -5.43
N LEU A 26 4.52 6.64 -5.67
CA LEU A 26 4.91 5.68 -4.66
C LEU A 26 6.40 5.33 -4.81
N PRO A 27 7.16 5.26 -3.70
CA PRO A 27 8.53 4.80 -3.74
C PRO A 27 8.65 3.37 -4.29
N ARG A 28 9.80 3.05 -4.86
CA ARG A 28 10.09 1.72 -5.43
C ARG A 28 11.04 0.89 -4.57
N ASP A 29 11.73 1.53 -3.64
CA ASP A 29 12.52 0.87 -2.61
C ASP A 29 11.56 0.42 -1.50
N ILE A 30 11.34 -0.89 -1.40
CA ILE A 30 10.52 -1.53 -0.37
C ILE A 30 11.46 -2.19 0.63
N ILE A 31 11.34 -1.83 1.91
CA ILE A 31 12.17 -2.39 2.98
C ILE A 31 11.46 -3.50 3.76
N GLU A 32 10.12 -3.47 3.78
CA GLU A 32 9.31 -4.48 4.45
C GLU A 32 7.97 -4.67 3.73
N THR A 33 7.48 -5.90 3.72
CA THR A 33 6.12 -6.22 3.27
C THR A 33 5.54 -7.29 4.16
N TYR A 34 4.30 -7.06 4.60
CA TYR A 34 3.56 -7.97 5.46
C TYR A 34 2.19 -8.25 4.84
N LEU A 35 1.82 -9.53 4.76
CA LEU A 35 0.51 -9.97 4.32
C LEU A 35 -0.17 -10.71 5.46
N ASP A 36 -1.31 -10.20 5.88
CA ASP A 36 -2.22 -10.86 6.78
C ASP A 36 -3.38 -11.46 5.99
N THR A 37 -3.33 -12.77 5.76
CA THR A 37 -4.37 -13.47 5.01
C THR A 37 -5.66 -13.65 5.80
N GLU A 38 -5.63 -13.60 7.13
CA GLU A 38 -6.83 -13.71 7.96
C GLU A 38 -7.67 -12.43 7.89
N HIS A 39 -6.99 -11.29 7.80
CA HIS A 39 -7.61 -9.96 7.72
C HIS A 39 -7.65 -9.37 6.30
N ASP A 40 -7.20 -10.12 5.28
CA ASP A 40 -7.08 -9.69 3.87
C ASP A 40 -6.32 -8.35 3.74
N LEU A 41 -5.26 -8.18 4.53
CA LEU A 41 -4.51 -6.93 4.65
C LEU A 41 -3.11 -7.08 4.07
N LEU A 42 -2.70 -6.12 3.24
CA LEU A 42 -1.33 -5.98 2.76
C LEU A 42 -0.74 -4.68 3.29
N PHE A 43 0.43 -4.76 3.91
CA PHE A 43 1.20 -3.62 4.37
C PHE A 43 2.55 -3.59 3.65
N ILE A 44 2.94 -2.43 3.12
CA ILE A 44 4.21 -2.20 2.43
C ILE A 44 4.90 -1.02 3.11
N ARG A 45 6.13 -1.21 3.60
CA ARG A 45 6.97 -0.13 4.11
C ARG A 45 8.07 0.19 3.11
N PHE A 46 8.16 1.45 2.75
CA PHE A 46 9.20 1.98 1.87
C PHE A 46 10.41 2.49 2.65
N ARG A 47 10.17 2.96 3.88
CA ARG A 47 11.20 3.43 4.81
C ARG A 47 10.69 3.52 6.23
N GLU A 48 11.64 3.53 7.18
CA GLU A 48 11.35 3.83 8.58
C GLU A 48 11.00 5.32 8.75
N PRO A 49 9.94 5.64 9.51
CA PRO A 49 9.63 7.01 9.85
C PRO A 49 10.68 7.53 10.83
N ARG A 50 11.09 8.79 10.69
CA ARG A 50 11.99 9.48 11.61
C ARG A 50 11.21 10.31 12.64
N GLY A 51 9.95 10.63 12.34
CA GLY A 51 9.04 11.38 13.19
C GLY A 51 7.62 10.78 13.24
N VAL A 52 6.63 11.66 13.44
CA VAL A 52 5.22 11.28 13.46
C VAL A 52 4.77 10.89 12.06
N GLU A 53 4.03 9.79 11.99
CA GLU A 53 3.45 9.28 10.74
C GLU A 53 1.95 9.58 10.74
N VAL A 54 1.46 10.12 9.62
CA VAL A 54 0.04 10.39 9.38
C VAL A 54 -0.47 9.51 8.25
N GLY A 55 -1.67 8.94 8.42
CA GLY A 55 -2.30 8.08 7.44
C GLY A 55 -3.47 8.79 6.75
N GLU A 56 -3.44 8.86 5.43
CA GLU A 56 -4.50 9.45 4.62
C GLU A 56 -5.10 8.42 3.65
N PRO A 57 -6.44 8.34 3.53
CA PRO A 57 -7.06 7.42 2.59
C PRO A 57 -6.90 7.89 1.14
N LEU A 58 -6.53 6.97 0.26
CA LEU A 58 -6.54 7.20 -1.18
C LEU A 58 -7.98 7.13 -1.73
N PRO A 59 -8.29 7.84 -2.84
CA PRO A 59 -9.63 7.90 -3.42
C PRO A 59 -9.98 6.63 -4.23
N LEU A 60 -9.84 5.46 -3.62
CA LEU A 60 -10.16 4.14 -4.19
C LEU A 60 -11.41 3.56 -3.50
N LYS A 61 -12.08 2.58 -4.13
CA LYS A 61 -13.22 1.91 -3.49
C LYS A 61 -12.75 0.99 -2.38
N THR A 62 -11.66 0.27 -2.60
CA THR A 62 -11.00 -0.52 -1.58
C THR A 62 -10.21 0.41 -0.65
N PRO A 63 -10.33 0.28 0.69
CA PRO A 63 -9.56 1.10 1.62
C PRO A 63 -8.05 0.91 1.42
N VAL A 64 -7.40 1.98 0.99
CA VAL A 64 -5.95 2.07 0.86
C VAL A 64 -5.49 3.32 1.59
N THR A 65 -4.65 3.16 2.60
CA THR A 65 -4.11 4.25 3.41
C THR A 65 -2.67 4.50 3.01
N LEU A 66 -2.35 5.72 2.62
CA LEU A 66 -0.99 6.18 2.39
C LEU A 66 -0.46 6.80 3.68
N PHE A 67 0.70 6.33 4.13
CA PHE A 67 1.37 6.88 5.29
C PHE A 67 2.49 7.81 4.86
N THR A 68 2.53 8.99 5.45
CA THR A 68 3.57 9.99 5.24
C THR A 68 4.11 10.49 6.58
N GLU A 69 5.38 10.90 6.59
CA GLU A 69 5.93 11.61 7.73
C GLU A 69 5.40 13.05 7.76
N GLU A 70 4.84 13.47 8.90
CA GLU A 70 4.11 14.75 9.04
C GLU A 70 4.98 15.96 8.66
N ASP A 71 6.23 15.96 9.09
CA ASP A 71 7.15 17.10 8.92
C ASP A 71 7.66 17.26 7.47
N THR A 72 7.76 16.16 6.73
CA THR A 72 8.44 16.12 5.41
C THR A 72 7.51 15.79 4.26
N GLY A 73 6.35 15.19 4.53
CA GLY A 73 5.45 14.63 3.53
C GLY A 73 6.03 13.42 2.79
N GLU A 74 7.17 12.88 3.23
CA GLU A 74 7.77 11.71 2.60
C GLU A 74 6.89 10.47 2.83
N VAL A 75 6.60 9.73 1.76
CA VAL A 75 5.85 8.46 1.83
C VAL A 75 6.69 7.42 2.56
N THR A 76 6.14 6.90 3.66
CA THR A 76 6.80 5.90 4.51
C THR A 76 6.21 4.52 4.33
N ALA A 77 4.89 4.41 4.16
CA ALA A 77 4.21 3.13 4.00
C ALA A 77 2.88 3.23 3.22
N LEU A 78 2.34 2.07 2.87
CA LEU A 78 1.04 1.87 2.25
C LEU A 78 0.35 0.67 2.91
N GLU A 79 -0.88 0.86 3.35
CA GLU A 79 -1.74 -0.21 3.86
C GLU A 79 -2.93 -0.40 2.93
N VAL A 80 -3.25 -1.65 2.63
CA VAL A 80 -4.41 -2.05 1.84
C VAL A 80 -5.23 -2.98 2.71
N ILE A 81 -6.48 -2.60 3.02
CA ILE A 81 -7.44 -3.47 3.69
C ILE A 81 -8.39 -4.01 2.63
N GLY A 82 -8.31 -5.31 2.37
CA GLY A 82 -9.05 -5.98 1.31
C GLY A 82 -8.24 -6.18 0.02
N ILE A 83 -6.98 -6.63 0.12
CA ILE A 83 -6.09 -6.77 -1.05
C ILE A 83 -6.70 -7.66 -2.14
N SER A 84 -7.43 -8.71 -1.75
CA SER A 84 -8.14 -9.57 -2.69
C SER A 84 -9.21 -8.83 -3.51
N LYS A 85 -9.80 -7.77 -2.97
CA LYS A 85 -10.76 -6.89 -3.67
C LYS A 85 -10.05 -5.85 -4.52
N LEU A 86 -8.98 -5.23 -4.02
CA LEU A 86 -8.21 -4.23 -4.76
C LEU A 86 -7.69 -4.81 -6.08
N LEU A 87 -7.20 -6.05 -6.08
CA LEU A 87 -6.70 -6.72 -7.28
C LEU A 87 -7.81 -7.06 -8.31
N ILE A 88 -9.09 -6.99 -7.92
CA ILE A 88 -10.24 -7.12 -8.84
C ILE A 88 -10.74 -5.74 -9.29
N GLU A 89 -10.50 -4.70 -8.49
CA GLU A 89 -10.91 -3.32 -8.78
C GLU A 89 -10.15 -2.74 -9.99
N PHE A 90 -8.93 -3.22 -10.24
CA PHE A 90 -8.07 -2.75 -11.33
C PHE A 90 -8.34 -3.40 -12.68
#